data_AF-A0A2L0B0Y9-F1
#
_entry.id   AF-A0A2L0B0Y9-F1
#
_cell.length_a   1.000
_cell.length_b   1.000
_cell.length_c   1.000
_cell.angle_alpha   90.00
_cell.angle_beta   90.00
_cell.angle_gamma   90.00
#
_symmetry.space_group_name_H-M   'P 1'
#
loop_
_entity.id
_entity.type
_entity.pdbx_description
1 polymer ?
#
loop_
_entity_poly.entity_id
_entity_poly.type
_entity_poly.pdbx_seq_one_letter_code
_entity_poly.pdbx_strand_id
1 'polypeptide(L)'
;IDTIPEPLRDRMELIDMSGYVAEEKLAIAKKYLLPQAMRDSGLKNENIKVEDDALTSLIKSYCRESGVRNLQKHIEKVVRKVAYKVVKDEAESVIVNSGNLSDFVGKPTFTHDRMYTITPPGVVMGLAWTAMGGSTLFIETTTRKVAPADKEADGSLELTGHLGEIMKES
;
A
#
# COMPACT_ATOMS: atom_id res chain seq x y z
N ILE A 1 14.75 12.61 3.52
CA ILE A 1 15.19 13.97 3.93
C ILE A 1 16.55 13.88 4.60
N ASP A 2 16.78 12.87 5.43
CA ASP A 2 18.04 12.69 6.17
C ASP A 2 19.28 12.41 5.32
N THR A 3 19.11 12.09 4.04
CA THR A 3 20.19 11.85 3.09
C THR A 3 20.60 13.09 2.28
N ILE A 4 19.91 14.22 2.43
CA ILE A 4 20.25 15.47 1.72
C ILE A 4 21.41 16.16 2.46
N PRO A 5 22.51 16.51 1.76
CA PRO A 5 23.63 17.23 2.38
C PRO A 5 23.18 18.54 3.03
N GLU A 6 23.65 18.78 4.25
CA GLU A 6 23.32 19.96 5.06
C GLU A 6 23.52 21.30 4.33
N PRO A 7 24.59 21.51 3.52
CA PRO A 7 24.78 22.76 2.79
C PRO A 7 23.69 23.04 1.73
N LEU A 8 23.06 22.00 1.19
CA LEU A 8 21.95 22.14 0.25
C LEU A 8 20.64 22.34 1.01
N ARG A 9 20.45 21.61 2.11
CA ARG A 9 19.25 21.71 2.95
C ARG A 9 19.05 23.12 3.50
N ASP A 10 20.13 23.77 3.94
CA ASP A 10 20.10 25.14 4.47
C ASP A 10 19.70 26.20 3.42
N ARG A 11 19.82 25.85 2.12
CA ARG A 11 19.47 26.72 0.99
C ARG A 11 18.14 26.37 0.34
N MET A 12 17.38 25.43 0.90
CA MET A 12 16.11 24.96 0.36
C MET A 12 14.98 25.21 1.34
N GLU A 13 13.84 25.67 0.82
CA GLU A 13 12.59 25.62 1.57
C GLU A 13 12.02 24.19 1.48
N LEU A 14 11.81 23.57 2.64
CA LEU A 14 11.21 22.24 2.73
C LEU A 14 9.69 22.37 2.81
N ILE A 15 9.01 21.89 1.78
CA ILE A 15 7.55 21.77 1.75
C ILE A 15 7.20 20.28 1.81
N ASP A 16 6.64 19.85 2.94
CA ASP A 16 6.25 18.46 3.14
C ASP A 16 4.87 18.19 2.52
N MET A 17 4.82 17.21 1.61
CA MET A 17 3.58 16.73 1.01
C MET A 17 3.19 15.41 1.67
N SER A 18 2.08 15.41 2.41
CA SER A 18 1.54 14.21 3.02
C SER A 18 0.97 13.25 1.97
N GLY A 19 0.84 11.98 2.35
CA GLY A 19 0.08 11.00 1.57
C GLY A 19 -1.42 11.32 1.53
N TYR A 20 -2.15 10.54 0.73
CA TYR A 20 -3.59 10.69 0.55
C TYR A 20 -4.38 9.66 1.35
N VAL A 21 -5.51 10.09 1.91
CA VAL A 21 -6.53 9.22 2.52
C VAL A 21 -7.32 8.49 1.42
N ALA A 22 -7.95 7.36 1.74
CA ALA A 22 -8.70 6.56 0.77
C ALA A 22 -9.76 7.37 -0.01
N GLU A 23 -10.45 8.30 0.64
CA GLU A 23 -11.44 9.19 0.00
C GLU A 23 -10.80 10.16 -0.99
N GLU A 24 -9.65 10.74 -0.62
CA GLU A 24 -8.87 11.61 -1.50
C GLU A 24 -8.36 10.83 -2.72
N LYS A 25 -7.87 9.60 -2.52
CA LYS A 25 -7.45 8.72 -3.62
C LYS A 25 -8.60 8.39 -4.56
N LEU A 26 -9.79 8.15 -4.02
CA LEU A 26 -10.99 7.92 -4.82
C LEU A 26 -11.33 9.16 -5.66
N ALA A 27 -11.28 10.35 -5.06
CA ALA A 27 -11.52 11.60 -5.77
C ALA A 27 -10.47 11.86 -6.88
N ILE A 28 -9.18 11.61 -6.58
CA ILE A 28 -8.08 11.73 -7.55
C ILE A 28 -8.26 10.73 -8.70
N ALA A 29 -8.64 9.49 -8.39
CA ALA A 29 -8.87 8.45 -9.39
C ALA A 29 -9.97 8.84 -10.38
N LYS A 30 -11.10 9.33 -9.88
CA LYS A 30 -12.23 9.76 -10.72
C LYS A 30 -11.92 10.99 -11.55
N LYS A 31 -11.31 12.01 -10.92
CA LYS A 31 -11.13 13.32 -11.54
C LYS A 31 -9.95 13.35 -12.53
N TYR A 32 -8.92 12.56 -12.28
CA TYR A 32 -7.66 12.65 -13.02
C TYR A 32 -7.21 11.30 -13.61
N LEU A 33 -7.07 10.26 -12.79
CA LEU A 33 -6.39 9.03 -13.25
C LEU A 33 -7.20 8.24 -14.28
N LEU A 34 -8.50 8.06 -14.05
CA LEU A 34 -9.37 7.32 -14.96
C LEU A 34 -9.54 8.07 -16.31
N PRO A 35 -9.87 9.37 -16.34
CA PRO A 35 -9.91 10.13 -17.59
C PRO A 35 -8.57 10.11 -18.33
N GLN A 36 -7.45 10.22 -17.61
CA GLN A 36 -6.13 10.15 -18.22
C GLN A 36 -5.88 8.79 -18.88
N ALA A 37 -6.08 7.70 -18.15
CA ALA A 37 -5.88 6.35 -18.67
C ALA A 37 -6.78 6.04 -19.88
N MET A 38 -8.04 6.51 -19.86
CA MET A 38 -8.97 6.39 -20.99
C MET A 38 -8.48 7.14 -22.23
N ARG A 39 -8.00 8.39 -22.06
CA ARG A 39 -7.41 9.17 -23.15
C ARG A 39 -6.19 8.46 -23.75
N ASP A 40 -5.30 7.96 -22.91
CA ASP A 40 -4.07 7.28 -23.33
C ASP A 40 -4.35 5.96 -24.07
N SER A 41 -5.49 5.31 -23.78
CA SER A 41 -5.92 4.07 -24.43
C SER A 41 -6.93 4.28 -25.57
N GLY A 42 -7.30 5.53 -25.87
CA GLY A 42 -8.27 5.86 -26.92
C GLY A 42 -9.72 5.43 -26.63
N LEU A 43 -10.09 5.21 -25.36
CA LEU A 43 -11.45 4.81 -24.98
C LEU A 43 -12.35 6.02 -24.74
N LYS A 44 -13.61 5.91 -25.17
CA LYS A 44 -14.67 6.88 -24.87
C LYS A 44 -15.45 6.46 -23.63
N ASN A 45 -16.21 7.41 -23.06
CA ASN A 45 -17.10 7.15 -21.91
C ASN A 45 -18.20 6.10 -22.20
N GLU A 46 -18.52 5.87 -23.47
CA GLU A 46 -19.48 4.87 -23.90
C GLU A 46 -18.92 3.44 -23.78
N ASN A 47 -17.60 3.29 -23.90
CA ASN A 47 -16.95 1.98 -23.93
C ASN A 47 -16.65 1.41 -22.53
N ILE A 48 -16.50 2.28 -21.53
CA ILE A 48 -16.12 1.87 -20.18
C ILE A 48 -16.82 2.70 -19.11
N LYS A 49 -17.40 2.02 -18.13
CA LYS A 49 -17.90 2.62 -16.89
C LYS A 49 -17.26 1.91 -15.71
N VAL A 50 -16.44 2.61 -14.94
CA VAL A 50 -15.86 2.08 -13.71
C VAL A 50 -16.67 2.63 -12.53
N GLU A 51 -17.24 1.73 -11.74
CA GLU A 51 -18.04 2.07 -10.58
C GLU A 51 -17.15 2.40 -9.35
N ASP A 52 -17.71 3.17 -8.44
CA ASP A 52 -17.01 3.66 -7.24
C ASP A 52 -16.57 2.52 -6.32
N ASP A 53 -17.35 1.44 -6.27
CA ASP A 53 -17.06 0.23 -5.52
C ASP A 53 -15.81 -0.46 -6.06
N ALA A 54 -15.63 -0.52 -7.39
CA ALA A 54 -14.45 -1.07 -8.04
C ALA A 54 -13.19 -0.26 -7.70
N LEU A 55 -13.29 1.08 -7.75
CA LEU A 55 -12.18 1.96 -7.36
C LEU A 55 -11.85 1.83 -5.86
N THR A 56 -12.86 1.73 -5.01
CA THR A 56 -12.68 1.52 -3.57
C THR A 56 -12.02 0.17 -3.29
N SER A 57 -12.43 -0.89 -3.99
CA SER A 57 -11.82 -2.21 -3.92
C SER A 57 -10.39 -2.23 -4.45
N LEU A 58 -10.07 -1.47 -5.50
CA LEU A 58 -8.70 -1.28 -5.98
C LEU A 58 -7.81 -0.63 -4.90
N ILE A 59 -8.30 0.45 -4.29
CA ILE A 59 -7.57 1.17 -3.25
C ILE A 59 -7.29 0.28 -2.05
N LYS A 60 -8.28 -0.48 -1.57
CA LYS A 60 -8.14 -1.30 -0.36
C LYS A 60 -7.36 -2.60 -0.59
N SER A 61 -7.65 -3.31 -1.67
CA SER A 61 -7.23 -4.71 -1.84
C SER A 61 -6.03 -4.89 -2.77
N TYR A 62 -5.63 -3.85 -3.51
CA TYR A 62 -4.55 -3.92 -4.50
C TYR A 62 -3.47 -2.85 -4.29
N CYS A 63 -3.72 -1.81 -3.50
CA CYS A 63 -2.79 -0.69 -3.32
C CYS A 63 -2.44 -0.48 -1.84
N ARG A 64 -1.17 -0.69 -1.45
CA ARG A 64 -0.63 -0.29 -0.14
C ARG A 64 0.52 0.69 -0.30
N GLU A 65 0.16 1.96 -0.46
CA GLU A 65 1.11 3.07 -0.54
C GLU A 65 0.45 4.34 0.00
N SER A 66 1.24 5.36 0.30
CA SER A 66 0.74 6.70 0.68
C SER A 66 0.26 7.51 -0.53
N GLY A 67 0.86 7.29 -1.71
CA GLY A 67 0.51 7.95 -2.98
C GLY A 67 -0.57 7.23 -3.80
N VAL A 68 -0.57 7.49 -5.11
CA VAL A 68 -1.53 6.93 -6.10
C VAL A 68 -0.85 6.25 -7.29
N ARG A 69 0.44 5.95 -7.22
CA ARG A 69 1.22 5.36 -8.33
C ARG A 69 0.78 3.92 -8.66
N ASN A 70 0.61 3.07 -7.66
CA ASN A 70 0.07 1.73 -7.83
C ASN A 70 -1.40 1.78 -8.24
N LEU A 71 -2.18 2.69 -7.68
CA LEU A 71 -3.57 2.91 -8.08
C LEU A 71 -3.68 3.25 -9.58
N GLN A 72 -2.84 4.17 -10.05
CA GLN A 72 -2.74 4.52 -11.48
C GLN A 72 -2.41 3.30 -12.34
N LYS A 73 -1.37 2.52 -11.98
CA LYS A 73 -1.01 1.31 -12.74
C LYS A 73 -2.15 0.30 -12.83
N HIS A 74 -2.90 0.11 -11.75
CA HIS A 74 -4.05 -0.79 -11.75
C HIS A 74 -5.19 -0.26 -12.63
N ILE A 75 -5.50 1.02 -12.57
CA ILE A 75 -6.49 1.66 -13.45
C ILE A 75 -6.08 1.50 -14.92
N GLU A 76 -4.83 1.81 -15.27
CA GLU A 76 -4.30 1.61 -16.63
C GLU A 76 -4.40 0.16 -17.09
N LYS A 77 -4.15 -0.81 -16.20
CA LYS A 77 -4.30 -2.25 -16.51
C LYS A 77 -5.75 -2.62 -16.81
N VAL A 78 -6.72 -2.09 -16.04
CA VAL A 78 -8.16 -2.29 -16.28
C VAL A 78 -8.54 -1.72 -17.63
N VAL A 79 -8.22 -0.44 -17.87
CA VAL A 79 -8.55 0.28 -19.11
C VAL A 79 -7.95 -0.42 -20.33
N ARG A 80 -6.68 -0.86 -20.26
CA ARG A 80 -6.02 -1.59 -21.35
C ARG A 80 -6.70 -2.92 -21.68
N LYS A 81 -7.15 -3.65 -20.66
CA LYS A 81 -7.91 -4.90 -20.86
C LYS A 81 -9.29 -4.66 -21.44
N VAL A 82 -9.96 -3.57 -21.05
CA VAL A 82 -11.24 -3.19 -21.66
C VAL A 82 -11.04 -2.81 -23.12
N ALA A 83 -10.02 -2.01 -23.44
CA ALA A 83 -9.67 -1.66 -24.81
C ALA A 83 -9.43 -2.91 -25.68
N TYR A 84 -8.73 -3.91 -25.14
CA TYR A 84 -8.53 -5.19 -25.83
C TYR A 84 -9.84 -5.92 -26.14
N LYS A 85 -10.80 -5.94 -25.20
CA LYS A 85 -12.12 -6.58 -25.41
C LYS A 85 -12.95 -5.85 -26.46
N VAL A 86 -12.91 -4.51 -26.45
CA VAL A 86 -13.63 -3.66 -27.42
C VAL A 86 -13.07 -3.88 -28.83
N VAL A 87 -11.74 -3.90 -28.99
CA VAL A 87 -11.09 -4.13 -30.29
C VAL A 87 -11.35 -5.53 -30.85
N LYS A 88 -11.63 -6.51 -29.99
CA LYS A 88 -12.02 -7.87 -30.38
C LYS A 88 -13.51 -8.05 -30.69
N ASP A 89 -14.31 -6.98 -30.61
CA ASP A 89 -15.77 -7.03 -30.71
C ASP A 89 -16.42 -8.01 -29.70
N GLU A 90 -15.77 -8.27 -28.56
CA GLU A 90 -16.32 -9.11 -27.48
C GLU A 90 -17.36 -8.36 -26.64
N ALA A 91 -17.26 -7.03 -26.58
CA ALA A 91 -18.21 -6.15 -25.90
C ALA A 91 -18.09 -4.71 -26.40
N GLU A 92 -19.22 -4.06 -26.70
CA GLU A 92 -19.26 -2.63 -27.08
C GLU A 92 -19.05 -1.69 -25.88
N SER A 93 -19.54 -2.10 -24.71
CA SER A 93 -19.45 -1.37 -23.44
C SER A 93 -19.18 -2.32 -22.27
N VAL A 94 -18.25 -1.95 -21.40
CA VAL A 94 -17.86 -2.75 -20.23
C VAL A 94 -18.07 -1.95 -18.94
N ILE A 95 -18.88 -2.52 -18.04
CA ILE A 95 -19.07 -2.01 -16.69
C ILE A 95 -18.13 -2.77 -15.76
N VAL A 96 -17.24 -2.05 -15.06
CA VAL A 96 -16.30 -2.61 -14.08
C VAL A 96 -16.82 -2.30 -12.68
N ASN A 97 -17.15 -3.34 -11.93
CA ASN A 97 -17.64 -3.30 -10.55
C ASN A 97 -16.75 -4.16 -9.65
N SER A 98 -17.01 -4.18 -8.34
CA SER A 98 -16.19 -4.97 -7.41
C SER A 98 -16.26 -6.48 -7.65
N GLY A 99 -17.31 -6.99 -8.30
CA GLY A 99 -17.50 -8.42 -8.55
C GLY A 99 -16.68 -8.95 -9.71
N ASN A 100 -16.47 -8.15 -10.76
CA ASN A 100 -15.68 -8.55 -11.94
C ASN A 100 -14.26 -7.99 -11.96
N LEU A 101 -13.90 -7.17 -10.96
CA LEU A 101 -12.58 -6.53 -10.86
C LEU A 101 -11.42 -7.53 -10.98
N SER A 102 -11.56 -8.73 -10.40
CA SER A 102 -10.54 -9.77 -10.43
C SER A 102 -10.19 -10.27 -11.83
N ASP A 103 -11.13 -10.20 -12.77
CA ASP A 103 -10.90 -10.62 -14.16
C ASP A 103 -9.93 -9.67 -14.87
N PHE A 104 -9.90 -8.42 -14.42
CA PHE A 104 -9.02 -7.38 -14.95
C PHE A 104 -7.68 -7.36 -14.23
N VAL A 105 -7.66 -7.20 -12.92
CA VAL A 105 -6.40 -6.99 -12.18
C VAL A 105 -5.78 -8.26 -11.63
N GLY A 106 -6.53 -9.35 -11.51
CA GLY A 106 -6.13 -10.61 -10.88
C GLY A 106 -6.72 -10.75 -9.48
N LYS A 107 -6.26 -11.74 -8.71
CA LYS A 107 -6.69 -11.91 -7.31
C LYS A 107 -6.22 -10.74 -6.42
N PRO A 108 -6.98 -10.37 -5.37
CA PRO A 108 -6.56 -9.38 -4.38
C PRO A 108 -5.14 -9.64 -3.87
N THR A 109 -4.30 -8.60 -3.89
CA THR A 109 -2.90 -8.69 -3.40
C THR A 109 -2.85 -8.55 -1.88
N PHE A 110 -3.76 -7.77 -1.31
CA PHE A 110 -3.87 -7.53 0.12
C PHE A 110 -5.25 -7.99 0.59
N THR A 111 -5.28 -8.94 1.51
CA THR A 111 -6.52 -9.55 2.01
C THR A 111 -6.90 -9.06 3.40
N HIS A 112 -5.94 -8.74 4.26
CA HIS A 112 -6.18 -8.32 5.64
C HIS A 112 -5.37 -7.10 6.04
N ASP A 113 -6.04 -6.12 6.64
CA ASP A 113 -5.44 -4.90 7.15
C ASP A 113 -4.57 -5.13 8.39
N ARG A 114 -4.84 -6.21 9.12
CA ARG A 114 -4.10 -6.62 10.31
C ARG A 114 -3.60 -8.05 10.16
N MET A 115 -2.35 -8.27 10.56
CA MET A 115 -1.76 -9.62 10.64
C MET A 115 -2.41 -10.43 11.76
N TYR A 116 -2.74 -9.79 12.88
CA TYR A 116 -3.44 -10.38 14.03
C TYR A 116 -4.80 -9.70 14.26
N THR A 117 -5.87 -10.48 14.33
CA THR A 117 -7.21 -9.96 14.71
C THR A 117 -7.23 -9.54 16.19
N ILE A 118 -6.64 -10.38 17.04
CA ILE A 118 -6.37 -10.13 18.45
C ILE A 118 -4.89 -10.44 18.65
N THR A 119 -4.13 -9.50 19.20
CA THR A 119 -2.70 -9.70 19.43
C THR A 119 -2.47 -10.73 20.54
N PRO A 120 -1.73 -11.81 20.29
CA PRO A 120 -1.38 -12.76 21.35
C PRO A 120 -0.42 -12.11 22.37
N PRO A 121 -0.30 -12.67 23.59
CA PRO A 121 0.70 -12.21 24.56
C PRO A 121 2.10 -12.18 23.95
N GLY A 122 2.82 -11.07 24.17
CA GLY A 122 4.16 -10.85 23.60
C GLY A 122 4.17 -10.11 22.27
N VAL A 123 3.01 -9.81 21.66
CA VAL A 123 2.90 -9.06 20.40
C VAL A 123 2.14 -7.75 20.61
N VAL A 124 2.68 -6.65 20.09
CA VAL A 124 2.04 -5.32 20.09
C VAL A 124 2.11 -4.66 18.72
N MET A 125 1.09 -3.86 18.39
CA MET A 125 1.07 -3.06 17.16
C MET A 125 1.69 -1.69 17.43
N GLY A 126 2.76 -1.36 16.73
CA GLY A 126 3.42 -0.05 16.72
C GLY A 126 3.15 0.73 15.43
N LEU A 127 3.21 2.06 15.52
CA LEU A 127 3.22 2.94 14.35
C LEU A 127 4.66 3.35 14.06
N ALA A 128 5.08 3.20 12.81
CA ALA A 128 6.42 3.56 12.35
C ALA A 128 6.35 4.60 11.24
N TRP A 129 7.31 5.52 11.24
CA TRP A 129 7.53 6.42 10.12
C TRP A 129 8.63 5.87 9.23
N THR A 130 8.28 5.47 8.01
CA THR A 130 9.22 4.92 7.03
C THR A 130 9.49 5.91 5.91
N ALA A 131 10.50 5.66 5.09
CA ALA A 131 10.78 6.45 3.88
C ALA A 131 9.59 6.50 2.88
N MET A 132 8.67 5.53 2.94
CA MET A 132 7.47 5.48 2.11
C MET A 132 6.23 6.10 2.80
N GLY A 133 6.39 6.64 4.01
CA GLY A 133 5.33 7.21 4.85
C GLY A 133 5.05 6.36 6.10
N GLY A 134 3.93 6.66 6.76
CA GLY A 134 3.48 5.93 7.94
C GLY A 134 3.16 4.46 7.64
N SER A 135 3.59 3.56 8.53
CA SER A 135 3.36 2.12 8.44
C SER A 135 3.01 1.55 9.81
N THR A 136 2.25 0.45 9.85
CA THR A 136 2.00 -0.31 11.07
C THR A 136 2.98 -1.48 11.14
N LEU A 137 3.67 -1.63 12.27
CA LEU A 137 4.58 -2.74 12.53
C LEU A 137 4.07 -3.56 13.71
N PHE A 138 4.36 -4.85 13.70
CA PHE A 138 4.16 -5.70 14.87
C PHE A 138 5.52 -5.94 15.53
N ILE A 139 5.61 -5.61 16.82
CA ILE A 139 6.77 -5.91 17.65
C ILE A 139 6.43 -7.18 18.42
N GLU A 140 7.28 -8.18 18.29
CA GLU A 140 7.07 -9.51 18.84
C GLU A 140 8.17 -9.85 19.84
N THR A 141 7.79 -10.50 20.93
CA THR A 141 8.69 -11.01 21.95
C THR A 141 8.34 -12.46 22.24
N THR A 142 9.36 -13.30 22.37
CA THR A 142 9.20 -14.71 22.70
C THR A 142 10.21 -15.10 23.77
N THR A 143 9.81 -15.95 24.71
CA THR A 143 10.71 -16.45 25.74
C THR A 143 11.55 -17.58 25.18
N ARG A 144 12.86 -17.38 25.11
CA ARG A 144 13.80 -18.44 24.76
C ARG A 144 14.22 -19.18 26.01
N LYS A 145 14.11 -20.52 26.01
CA LYS A 145 14.69 -21.34 27.08
C LYS A 145 16.20 -21.38 26.88
N VAL A 146 16.94 -20.76 27.78
CA VAL A 146 18.37 -21.01 27.94
C VAL A 146 18.50 -22.40 28.59
N ALA A 147 19.43 -23.22 28.11
CA ALA A 147 19.72 -24.53 28.70
C ALA A 147 19.97 -24.38 30.21
N PRO A 148 19.63 -25.37 31.05
CA PRO A 148 19.88 -25.29 32.49
C PRO A 148 21.39 -25.32 32.72
N ALA A 149 22.01 -24.15 32.78
CA ALA A 149 23.34 -23.98 33.34
C ALA A 149 23.16 -23.74 34.83
N ASP A 150 23.87 -24.54 35.62
CA ASP A 150 23.88 -24.50 37.07
C ASP A 150 24.03 -23.06 37.61
N LYS A 151 23.06 -22.64 38.44
CA LYS A 151 23.07 -21.46 39.32
C LYS A 151 23.15 -20.08 38.62
N GLU A 152 22.12 -19.26 38.89
CA GLU A 152 22.09 -17.80 38.64
C GLU A 152 22.55 -17.37 37.24
N ALA A 153 21.87 -17.87 36.20
CA ALA A 153 22.00 -17.32 34.86
C ALA A 153 21.25 -15.97 34.79
N ASP A 154 21.97 -14.89 34.54
CA ASP A 154 21.41 -13.56 34.29
C ASP A 154 20.49 -13.59 33.06
N GLY A 155 19.44 -12.76 33.06
CA GLY A 155 18.49 -12.69 31.96
C GLY A 155 19.18 -12.17 30.70
N SER A 156 18.98 -12.84 29.56
CA SER A 156 19.48 -12.36 28.26
C SER A 156 18.34 -11.90 27.35
N LEU A 157 18.59 -10.83 26.58
CA LEU A 157 17.67 -10.30 25.57
C LEU A 157 18.37 -10.30 24.21
N GLU A 158 17.83 -11.05 23.27
CA GLU A 158 18.29 -11.05 21.88
C GLU A 158 17.33 -10.22 21.03
N LEU A 159 17.82 -9.10 20.49
CA LEU A 159 17.06 -8.24 19.59
C LEU A 159 17.31 -8.67 18.14
N THR A 160 16.25 -8.72 17.33
CA THR A 160 16.31 -9.07 15.92
C THR A 160 15.60 -8.02 15.06
N GLY A 161 15.87 -8.03 13.75
CA GLY A 161 15.59 -6.90 12.86
C GLY A 161 16.79 -5.95 12.83
N HIS A 162 17.04 -5.28 11.71
CA HIS A 162 18.18 -4.36 11.52
C HIS A 162 18.01 -3.09 12.37
N LEU A 163 17.97 -3.26 13.68
CA LEU A 163 17.85 -2.22 14.68
C LEU A 163 19.22 -1.57 14.79
N GLY A 164 19.30 -0.28 14.45
CA GLY A 164 20.51 0.51 14.67
C GLY A 164 20.84 0.59 16.16
N GLU A 165 22.06 1.03 16.49
CA GLU A 165 22.54 1.12 17.88
C GLU A 165 21.57 1.91 18.79
N ILE A 166 20.89 2.93 18.28
CA ILE A 166 19.90 3.76 19.00
C ILE A 166 18.76 2.92 19.58
N MET A 167 18.34 1.88 18.87
CA MET A 167 17.24 1.02 19.30
C MET A 167 17.66 -0.04 20.33
N LYS A 168 18.97 -0.20 20.61
CA LYS A 168 19.44 -1.13 21.66
C LYS A 168 19.36 -0.51 23.05
N GLU A 169 19.38 0.82 23.13
CA GLU A 169 19.32 1.57 24.40
C GLU A 169 17.89 2.01 24.77
N SER A 170 16.97 2.05 23.79
CA SER A 170 15.58 2.50 23.95
C SER A 170 14.66 1.38 24.40
#